data_AF-A0A7C7YJR4-F1
#
_entry.id   AF-A0A7C7YJR4-F1
#
_cell.length_a   1.000
_cell.length_b   1.000
_cell.length_c   1.000
_cell.angle_alpha   90.00
_cell.angle_beta   90.00
_cell.angle_gamma   90.00
#
_symmetry.space_group_name_H-M   'P 1'
#
loop_
_entity.id
_entity.type
_entity.pdbx_description
1 polymer ?
#
loop_
_entity_poly.entity_id
_entity_poly.type
_entity_poly.pdbx_seq_one_letter_code
_entity_poly.pdbx_strand_id
1 'polypeptide(L)'
;MARGWATCRGAMNPVIAVRAGTQERPGPSPAPSRNTRTFWARAGRCAFALMALGLAIAGCSPDPGGPEKSQPRILIIGIDGASPLITFPMMRAGQLPHLAKLAAEGVSGPLRSVLPLYSPRIWNTIATGRPAQEHGIPAFVKKTDEGEKELYLSSDRRVPALWNILSAAGRSVGVVNWWTTYPPEKINGVMVSDHFFPEQISMIKKTFKANRVSNGALVHPESWQPRAEARLLDLTPVTDFRDLFRGNDALPHWVSLPTLSQQYT
;
A
#
# COMPACT_ATOMS: atom_id res chain seq x y z
N MET A 1 -39.13 -12.89 -28.89
CA MET A 1 -38.70 -11.50 -29.20
C MET A 1 -37.40 -11.25 -28.44
N ALA A 2 -36.32 -11.05 -29.18
CA ALA A 2 -34.94 -11.00 -28.70
C ALA A 2 -34.51 -9.58 -28.29
N ARG A 3 -33.74 -9.47 -27.20
CA ARG A 3 -32.69 -8.46 -26.91
C ARG A 3 -31.76 -9.17 -25.89
N GLY A 4 -30.55 -9.63 -26.18
CA GLY A 4 -29.44 -8.95 -26.83
C GLY A 4 -28.32 -8.76 -25.79
N TRP A 5 -27.71 -9.85 -25.31
CA TRP A 5 -26.55 -9.79 -24.42
C TRP A 5 -25.29 -9.73 -25.29
N ALA A 6 -24.62 -8.58 -25.31
CA ALA A 6 -23.32 -8.44 -25.93
C ALA A 6 -22.28 -9.12 -25.03
N THR A 7 -21.83 -10.30 -25.46
CA THR A 7 -20.63 -10.96 -24.95
C THR A 7 -19.40 -10.22 -25.45
N CYS A 8 -18.68 -9.51 -24.59
CA CYS A 8 -17.32 -9.10 -24.87
C CYS A 8 -16.40 -10.31 -24.71
N ARG A 9 -16.08 -10.96 -25.83
CA ARG A 9 -14.86 -11.77 -25.97
C ARG A 9 -13.70 -10.82 -26.21
N GLY A 10 -12.70 -10.84 -25.33
CA GLY A 10 -11.47 -10.07 -25.50
C GLY A 10 -10.38 -10.58 -24.58
N ALA A 11 -9.45 -11.35 -25.16
CA ALA A 11 -8.11 -11.69 -24.69
C ALA A 11 -7.95 -12.19 -23.24
N MET A 12 -7.89 -13.52 -23.10
CA MET A 12 -7.21 -14.18 -21.99
C MET A 12 -5.74 -13.70 -21.95
N ASN A 13 -5.32 -13.09 -20.84
CA ASN A 13 -3.92 -12.96 -20.48
C ASN A 13 -3.65 -13.85 -19.25
N PRO A 14 -2.47 -14.51 -19.18
CA PRO A 14 -2.27 -15.68 -18.36
C PRO A 14 -2.25 -15.37 -16.87
N VAL A 15 -3.05 -16.13 -16.12
CA VAL A 15 -2.93 -16.27 -14.67
C VAL A 15 -1.63 -17.02 -14.39
N ILE A 16 -0.62 -16.34 -13.85
CA ILE A 16 0.57 -17.00 -13.29
C ILE A 16 0.15 -17.58 -11.93
N ALA A 17 -0.20 -18.87 -11.93
CA ALA A 17 -0.34 -19.67 -10.74
C ALA A 17 1.05 -20.13 -10.28
N VAL A 18 1.54 -19.62 -9.15
CA VAL A 18 2.75 -20.14 -8.51
C VAL A 18 2.39 -21.39 -7.73
N ARG A 19 2.73 -22.56 -8.29
CA ARG A 19 2.63 -23.86 -7.63
C ARG A 19 3.78 -23.99 -6.63
N ALA A 20 3.47 -24.14 -5.35
CA ALA A 20 4.46 -24.47 -4.33
C ALA A 20 5.03 -25.87 -4.61
N GLY A 21 6.31 -25.94 -4.96
CA GLY A 21 7.05 -27.19 -5.11
C GLY A 21 7.54 -27.67 -3.75
N THR A 22 7.14 -28.88 -3.38
CA THR A 22 7.70 -29.66 -2.27
C THR A 22 9.14 -30.06 -2.59
N GLN A 23 10.09 -29.67 -1.74
CA GLN A 23 11.49 -30.01 -1.88
C GLN A 23 11.77 -31.38 -1.22
N GLU A 24 11.98 -32.41 -2.04
CA GLU A 24 12.51 -33.70 -1.58
C GLU A 24 14.02 -33.60 -1.31
N ARG A 25 14.48 -34.25 -0.24
CA ARG A 25 15.89 -34.34 0.17
C ARG A 25 16.62 -35.39 -0.67
N PRO A 26 17.85 -35.16 -1.18
CA PRO A 26 18.65 -36.22 -1.76
C PRO A 26 19.38 -37.04 -0.68
N GLY A 27 19.28 -38.38 -0.80
CA GLY A 27 20.13 -39.33 -0.07
C GLY A 27 21.56 -39.42 -0.63
N PRO A 28 22.47 -40.15 0.04
CA PRO A 28 23.90 -40.08 -0.24
C PRO A 28 24.32 -40.90 -1.48
N SER A 29 25.21 -40.31 -2.30
CA SER A 29 25.90 -40.99 -3.41
C SER A 29 27.12 -41.79 -2.94
N PRO A 30 27.45 -42.92 -3.60
CA PRO A 30 28.62 -43.75 -3.26
C PRO A 30 29.94 -43.22 -3.87
N ALA A 31 31.04 -43.70 -3.28
CA ALA A 31 32.43 -43.30 -3.49
C ALA A 31 33.03 -43.66 -4.89
N PRO A 32 34.10 -42.98 -5.33
CA PRO A 32 34.66 -43.14 -6.67
C PRO A 32 35.66 -44.30 -6.77
N SER A 33 35.61 -45.02 -7.90
CA SER A 33 36.69 -45.93 -8.31
C SER A 33 37.75 -45.16 -9.10
N ARG A 34 39.01 -45.35 -8.73
CA ARG A 34 40.19 -44.85 -9.46
C ARG A 34 40.43 -45.75 -10.66
N ASN A 35 40.60 -45.16 -11.85
CA ASN A 35 41.62 -45.68 -12.74
C ASN A 35 42.30 -44.59 -13.56
N THR A 36 43.62 -44.56 -13.38
CA THR A 36 44.61 -43.73 -14.04
C THR A 36 44.91 -44.27 -15.42
N ARG A 37 44.95 -43.41 -16.44
CA ARG A 37 45.90 -43.39 -17.57
C ARG A 37 45.32 -42.57 -18.72
N THR A 38 45.94 -41.43 -18.97
CA THR A 38 46.58 -41.02 -20.25
C THR A 38 46.64 -39.50 -20.30
N PHE A 39 47.73 -39.00 -19.73
CA PHE A 39 48.38 -37.76 -20.14
C PHE A 39 48.75 -37.86 -21.63
N TRP A 40 48.83 -36.70 -22.31
CA TRP A 40 49.23 -36.50 -23.72
C TRP A 40 48.10 -36.45 -24.77
N ALA A 41 47.21 -35.45 -24.64
CA ALA A 41 46.55 -34.80 -25.79
C ALA A 41 46.11 -33.35 -25.48
N ARG A 42 46.81 -32.67 -24.56
CA ARG A 42 46.52 -31.29 -24.14
C ARG A 42 47.58 -30.33 -24.68
N ALA A 43 47.45 -29.95 -25.96
CA ALA A 43 48.14 -28.78 -26.49
C ALA A 43 47.38 -28.11 -27.66
N GLY A 44 46.59 -28.86 -28.44
CA GLY A 44 45.90 -28.32 -29.63
C GLY A 44 44.46 -27.86 -29.45
N ARG A 45 43.81 -28.09 -28.28
CA ARG A 45 42.37 -27.79 -28.09
C ARG A 45 42.07 -26.59 -27.18
N CYS A 46 43.06 -26.02 -26.51
CA CYS A 46 42.84 -24.85 -25.64
C CYS A 46 42.76 -23.52 -26.42
N ALA A 47 43.35 -23.44 -27.62
CA ALA A 47 43.32 -22.21 -28.41
C ALA A 47 41.92 -21.94 -29.04
N PHE A 48 41.17 -22.98 -29.42
CA PHE A 48 39.82 -22.82 -29.97
C PHE A 48 38.74 -22.61 -28.90
N ALA A 49 38.92 -23.18 -27.69
CA ALA A 49 37.97 -23.01 -26.59
C ALA A 49 38.02 -21.58 -25.99
N LEU A 50 39.17 -20.90 -26.06
CA LEU A 50 39.29 -19.52 -25.58
C LEU A 50 38.77 -18.48 -26.60
N MET A 51 38.78 -18.79 -27.89
CA MET A 51 38.20 -17.90 -28.92
C MET A 51 36.67 -17.99 -28.95
N ALA A 52 36.09 -19.18 -28.68
CA ALA A 52 34.64 -19.36 -28.57
C ALA A 52 34.05 -18.76 -27.28
N LEU A 53 34.83 -18.66 -26.20
CA LEU A 53 34.39 -17.97 -24.98
C LEU A 53 34.47 -16.44 -25.11
N GLY A 54 35.36 -15.91 -25.96
CA GLY A 54 35.44 -14.48 -26.28
C GLY A 54 34.25 -13.97 -27.11
N LEU A 55 33.71 -14.78 -28.02
CA LEU A 55 32.55 -14.39 -28.84
C LEU A 55 31.20 -14.55 -28.14
N ALA A 56 31.09 -15.39 -27.10
CA ALA A 56 29.84 -15.53 -26.33
C ALA A 56 29.63 -14.39 -25.31
N ILE A 57 30.68 -13.65 -24.95
CA ILE A 57 30.61 -12.49 -24.06
C ILE A 57 30.34 -11.19 -24.85
N ALA A 58 30.57 -11.19 -26.17
CA ALA A 58 30.33 -10.05 -27.04
C ALA A 58 28.87 -9.92 -27.55
N GLY A 59 28.01 -10.92 -27.29
CA GLY A 59 26.63 -10.98 -27.82
C GLY A 59 25.53 -10.51 -26.88
N CYS A 60 25.85 -10.19 -25.62
CA CYS A 60 24.90 -9.68 -24.64
C CYS A 60 25.41 -8.37 -24.04
N SER A 61 25.71 -7.38 -24.87
CA SER A 61 25.76 -6.00 -24.39
C SER A 61 24.33 -5.58 -24.03
N PRO A 62 24.03 -5.18 -22.77
CA PRO A 62 22.84 -4.40 -22.50
C PRO A 62 22.97 -3.14 -23.36
N ASP A 63 21.98 -2.89 -24.23
CA ASP A 63 21.93 -1.67 -25.03
C ASP A 63 22.12 -0.45 -24.10
N PRO A 64 23.25 0.27 -24.16
CA PRO A 64 23.55 1.34 -23.22
C PRO A 64 22.78 2.63 -23.53
N GLY A 65 21.90 2.62 -24.54
CA GLY A 65 21.17 3.79 -25.03
C GLY A 65 19.66 3.64 -25.17
N GLY A 66 19.07 2.49 -24.84
CA GLY A 66 17.62 2.38 -24.78
C GLY A 66 17.08 3.25 -23.63
N PRO A 67 16.00 4.03 -23.80
CA PRO A 67 15.41 4.74 -22.67
C PRO A 67 15.09 3.70 -21.60
N GLU A 68 15.70 3.84 -20.42
CA GLU A 68 15.35 3.03 -19.26
C GLU A 68 13.83 3.12 -19.15
N LYS A 69 13.11 2.01 -19.39
CA LYS A 69 11.66 2.00 -19.29
C LYS A 69 11.33 2.47 -17.89
N SER A 70 10.87 3.72 -17.76
CA SER A 70 10.56 4.31 -16.47
C SER A 70 9.60 3.37 -15.78
N GLN A 71 10.05 2.79 -14.67
CA GLN A 71 9.22 1.86 -13.91
C GLN A 71 7.92 2.58 -13.57
N PRO A 72 6.75 1.97 -13.84
CA PRO A 72 5.47 2.63 -13.60
C PRO A 72 5.37 2.99 -12.11
N ARG A 73 4.97 4.24 -11.83
CA ARG A 73 4.73 4.71 -10.46
C ARG A 73 3.30 4.36 -10.05
N ILE A 74 3.13 3.93 -8.81
CA ILE A 74 1.83 3.61 -8.23
C ILE A 74 1.47 4.70 -7.23
N LEU A 75 0.25 5.24 -7.34
CA LEU A 75 -0.33 6.17 -6.38
C LEU A 75 -1.63 5.57 -5.84
N ILE A 76 -1.73 5.48 -4.52
CA ILE A 76 -2.93 5.05 -3.81
C ILE A 76 -3.48 6.26 -3.07
N ILE A 77 -4.70 6.65 -3.38
CA ILE A 77 -5.43 7.72 -2.70
C ILE A 77 -6.63 7.07 -2.01
N GLY A 78 -6.71 7.22 -0.69
CA GLY A 78 -7.91 6.88 0.07
C GLY A 78 -8.66 8.15 0.44
N ILE A 79 -9.98 8.12 0.31
CA ILE A 79 -10.88 9.22 0.70
C ILE A 79 -11.84 8.63 1.73
N ASP A 80 -11.71 9.05 2.99
CA ASP A 80 -12.58 8.55 4.06
C ASP A 80 -14.04 9.01 3.82
N GLY A 81 -15.01 8.14 4.08
CA GLY A 81 -16.43 8.43 3.88
C GLY A 81 -16.90 8.58 2.42
N ALA A 82 -16.07 8.27 1.42
CA ALA A 82 -16.41 8.39 -0.01
C ALA A 82 -17.40 7.31 -0.53
N SER A 83 -18.59 7.27 0.07
CA SER A 83 -19.64 6.30 -0.26
C SER A 83 -20.06 6.41 -1.74
N PRO A 84 -20.22 5.28 -2.46
CA PRO A 84 -20.79 5.26 -3.82
C PRO A 84 -22.16 5.92 -3.92
N LEU A 85 -22.93 5.95 -2.81
CA LEU A 85 -24.24 6.61 -2.74
C LEU A 85 -24.14 8.14 -2.83
N ILE A 86 -22.96 8.70 -2.57
CA ILE A 86 -22.69 10.15 -2.64
C ILE A 86 -21.83 10.45 -3.86
N THR A 87 -20.73 9.72 -4.03
CA THR A 87 -19.74 10.01 -5.08
C THR A 87 -20.28 9.80 -6.49
N PHE A 88 -21.05 8.73 -6.74
CA PHE A 88 -21.57 8.47 -8.09
C PHE A 88 -22.63 9.49 -8.55
N PRO A 89 -23.62 9.89 -7.71
CA PRO A 89 -24.49 11.01 -8.06
C PRO A 89 -23.74 12.31 -8.35
N MET A 90 -22.75 12.66 -7.52
CA MET A 90 -21.94 13.87 -7.72
C MET A 90 -21.12 13.82 -9.00
N MET A 91 -20.55 12.67 -9.35
CA MET A 91 -19.85 12.46 -10.64
C MET A 91 -20.81 12.67 -11.83
N ARG A 92 -22.04 12.11 -11.77
CA ARG A 92 -23.05 12.30 -12.82
C ARG A 92 -23.53 13.75 -12.93
N ALA A 93 -23.56 14.47 -11.82
CA ALA A 93 -23.90 15.90 -11.78
C ALA A 93 -22.75 16.82 -12.22
N GLY A 94 -21.59 16.28 -12.64
CA GLY A 94 -20.43 17.06 -13.05
C GLY A 94 -19.66 17.71 -11.90
N GLN A 95 -19.97 17.36 -10.64
CA GLN A 95 -19.37 17.95 -9.44
C GLN A 95 -18.02 17.32 -9.07
N LEU A 96 -17.73 16.13 -9.56
CA LEU A 96 -16.46 15.40 -9.34
C LEU A 96 -15.82 15.01 -10.68
N PRO A 97 -15.43 15.98 -11.53
CA PRO A 97 -15.02 15.73 -12.91
C PRO A 97 -13.75 14.88 -13.03
N HIS A 98 -12.79 15.04 -12.11
CA HIS A 98 -11.56 14.25 -12.11
C HIS A 98 -11.81 12.79 -11.74
N LEU A 99 -12.66 12.51 -10.75
CA LEU A 99 -13.06 11.15 -10.40
C LEU A 99 -13.89 10.51 -11.53
N ALA A 100 -14.78 11.29 -12.17
CA ALA A 100 -15.54 10.85 -13.33
C ALA A 100 -14.63 10.42 -14.49
N LYS A 101 -13.59 11.21 -14.79
CA LYS A 101 -12.59 10.87 -15.80
C LYS A 101 -11.82 9.59 -15.46
N LEU A 102 -11.31 9.47 -14.22
CA LEU A 102 -10.60 8.27 -13.76
C LEU A 102 -11.48 7.01 -13.85
N ALA A 103 -12.76 7.13 -13.51
CA ALA A 103 -13.71 6.02 -13.59
C ALA A 103 -14.03 5.59 -15.02
N ALA A 104 -14.03 6.54 -15.97
CA ALA A 104 -14.31 6.29 -17.39
C ALA A 104 -13.11 5.71 -18.16
N GLU A 105 -11.89 6.13 -17.81
CA GLU A 105 -10.65 5.68 -18.43
C GLU A 105 -10.06 4.43 -17.76
N GLY A 106 -10.57 4.06 -16.58
CA GLY A 106 -10.09 2.94 -15.77
C GLY A 106 -11.18 1.92 -15.45
N VAL A 107 -11.06 1.30 -14.28
CA VAL A 107 -12.05 0.35 -13.74
C VAL A 107 -12.64 0.94 -12.47
N SER A 108 -13.96 0.96 -12.36
CA SER A 108 -14.68 1.47 -11.20
C SER A 108 -15.87 0.59 -10.84
N GLY A 109 -16.20 0.55 -9.56
CA GLY A 109 -17.32 -0.22 -9.04
C GLY A 109 -17.41 -0.14 -7.51
N PRO A 110 -18.56 -0.50 -6.92
CA PRO A 110 -18.70 -0.56 -5.48
C PRO A 110 -17.82 -1.68 -4.90
N LEU A 111 -17.14 -1.39 -3.80
CA LEU A 111 -16.42 -2.38 -3.00
C LEU A 111 -17.18 -2.68 -1.71
N ARG A 112 -17.26 -3.95 -1.33
CA ARG A 112 -17.82 -4.35 -0.05
C ARG A 112 -16.78 -4.10 1.05
N SER A 113 -17.12 -3.27 2.01
CA SER A 113 -16.27 -3.02 3.19
C SER A 113 -16.37 -4.15 4.22
N VAL A 114 -15.51 -4.10 5.23
CA VAL A 114 -15.48 -5.03 6.36
C VAL A 114 -16.19 -4.41 7.55
N LEU A 115 -17.17 -5.13 8.12
CA LEU A 115 -17.88 -4.68 9.33
C LEU A 115 -17.10 -5.02 10.61
N PRO A 116 -17.17 -4.19 11.66
CA PRO A 116 -17.77 -2.86 11.69
C PRO A 116 -16.91 -1.82 10.94
N LEU A 117 -17.53 -0.72 10.51
CA LEU A 117 -16.93 0.28 9.61
C LEU A 117 -15.99 1.26 10.34
N TYR A 118 -15.01 0.75 11.07
CA TYR A 118 -14.05 1.58 11.78
C TYR A 118 -12.88 1.91 10.87
N SER A 119 -12.56 3.21 10.71
CA SER A 119 -11.46 3.64 9.85
C SER A 119 -10.15 2.89 10.13
N PRO A 120 -9.57 2.89 11.35
CA PRO A 120 -8.30 2.19 11.59
C PRO A 120 -8.36 0.70 11.26
N ARG A 121 -9.52 0.06 11.41
CA ARG A 121 -9.73 -1.34 10.98
C ARG A 121 -9.65 -1.49 9.46
N ILE A 122 -10.48 -0.74 8.73
CA ILE A 122 -10.58 -0.83 7.27
C ILE A 122 -9.26 -0.43 6.61
N TRP A 123 -8.66 0.68 7.04
CA TRP A 123 -7.44 1.20 6.44
C TRP A 123 -6.22 0.31 6.67
N ASN A 124 -6.16 -0.41 7.80
CA ASN A 124 -5.14 -1.46 7.98
C ASN A 124 -5.45 -2.73 7.18
N THR A 125 -6.72 -3.08 6.96
CA THR A 125 -7.08 -4.15 6.01
C THR A 125 -6.64 -3.80 4.59
N ILE A 126 -6.83 -2.56 4.14
CA ILE A 126 -6.35 -2.07 2.83
C ILE A 126 -4.82 -2.15 2.77
N ALA A 127 -4.13 -1.65 3.79
CA ALA A 127 -2.67 -1.59 3.82
C ALA A 127 -2.00 -2.97 3.85
N THR A 128 -2.64 -3.97 4.47
CA THR A 128 -2.02 -5.28 4.72
C THR A 128 -2.58 -6.41 3.85
N GLY A 129 -3.77 -6.21 3.26
CA GLY A 129 -4.53 -7.28 2.60
C GLY A 129 -5.02 -8.36 3.57
N ARG A 130 -4.97 -8.13 4.90
CA ARG A 130 -5.37 -9.08 5.94
C ARG A 130 -6.61 -8.61 6.69
N PRO A 131 -7.41 -9.51 7.29
CA PRO A 131 -8.50 -9.12 8.17
C PRO A 131 -7.99 -8.60 9.54
N ALA A 132 -8.87 -7.93 10.28
CA ALA A 132 -8.56 -7.33 11.58
C ALA A 132 -7.98 -8.32 12.60
N GLN A 133 -8.46 -9.56 12.59
CA GLN A 133 -8.01 -10.66 13.44
C GLN A 133 -6.57 -11.07 13.15
N GLU A 134 -6.04 -10.76 11.97
CA GLU A 134 -4.66 -11.01 11.59
C GLU A 134 -3.80 -9.76 11.81
N HIS A 135 -4.19 -8.60 11.26
CA HIS A 135 -3.37 -7.40 11.40
C HIS A 135 -3.39 -6.77 12.79
N GLY A 136 -4.38 -7.06 13.63
CA GLY A 136 -4.41 -6.67 15.05
C GLY A 136 -4.96 -5.29 15.37
N ILE A 137 -5.57 -4.60 14.40
CA ILE A 137 -6.14 -3.25 14.58
C ILE A 137 -7.68 -3.32 14.40
N PRO A 138 -8.45 -3.73 15.42
CA PRO A 138 -9.89 -3.94 15.28
C PRO A 138 -10.74 -2.67 15.40
N ALA A 139 -10.22 -1.58 16.01
CA ALA A 139 -10.97 -0.38 16.37
C ALA A 139 -10.05 0.85 16.51
N PHE A 140 -10.60 1.98 16.95
CA PHE A 140 -9.83 3.20 17.26
C PHE A 140 -9.02 3.08 18.55
N VAL A 141 -9.59 2.44 19.57
CA VAL A 141 -8.99 2.35 20.90
C VAL A 141 -8.82 0.92 21.37
N LYS A 142 -7.74 0.69 22.11
CA LYS A 142 -7.48 -0.48 22.93
C LYS A 142 -7.63 -0.11 24.41
N LYS A 143 -7.90 -1.10 25.25
CA LYS A 143 -7.85 -0.94 26.71
C LYS A 143 -6.46 -1.34 27.20
N THR A 144 -5.88 -0.57 28.11
CA THR A 144 -4.65 -0.95 28.83
C THR A 144 -4.99 -1.91 29.97
N ASP A 145 -3.96 -2.47 30.60
CA ASP A 145 -4.12 -3.35 31.76
C ASP A 145 -4.75 -2.61 32.96
N GLU A 146 -4.54 -1.30 33.04
CA GLU A 146 -5.13 -0.39 34.03
C GLU A 146 -6.57 0.03 33.69
N GLY A 147 -7.10 -0.42 32.54
CA GLY A 147 -8.46 -0.14 32.08
C GLY A 147 -8.63 1.18 31.32
N GLU A 148 -7.55 1.93 31.11
CA GLU A 148 -7.53 3.17 30.35
C GLU A 148 -7.69 2.91 28.84
N LYS A 149 -8.19 3.91 28.10
CA LYS A 149 -8.32 3.82 26.64
C LYS A 149 -7.15 4.52 25.94
N GLU A 150 -6.53 3.81 25.01
CA GLU A 150 -5.45 4.34 24.17
C GLU A 150 -5.73 4.10 22.70
N LEU A 151 -5.22 4.98 21.83
CA LEU A 151 -5.29 4.76 20.39
C LEU A 151 -4.44 3.57 19.98
N TYR A 152 -4.92 2.82 18.99
CA TYR A 152 -4.06 1.89 18.26
C TYR A 152 -2.98 2.66 17.49
N LEU A 153 -1.75 2.18 17.60
CA LEU A 153 -0.55 2.76 16.98
C LEU A 153 0.01 1.83 15.90
N SER A 154 0.92 2.34 15.07
CA SER A 154 1.62 1.55 14.05
C SER A 154 2.32 0.32 14.64
N SER A 155 2.85 0.45 15.87
CA SER A 155 3.50 -0.63 16.62
C SER A 155 2.56 -1.75 17.06
N ASP A 156 1.24 -1.52 17.07
CA ASP A 156 0.26 -2.55 17.42
C ASP A 156 -0.08 -3.46 16.22
N ARG A 157 0.30 -3.06 15.01
CA ARG A 157 0.03 -3.85 13.81
C ARG A 157 0.94 -5.08 13.79
N ARG A 158 0.34 -6.27 13.68
CA ARG A 158 1.02 -7.57 13.78
C ARG A 158 1.55 -8.13 12.46
N VAL A 159 1.23 -7.48 11.34
CA VAL A 159 1.63 -7.93 10.00
C VAL A 159 2.20 -6.77 9.17
N PRO A 160 3.11 -7.03 8.22
CA PRO A 160 3.63 -6.00 7.34
C PRO A 160 2.53 -5.35 6.50
N ALA A 161 2.55 -4.03 6.38
CA ALA A 161 1.79 -3.28 5.41
C ALA A 161 2.54 -3.20 4.06
N LEU A 162 1.83 -2.77 3.02
CA LEU A 162 2.36 -2.63 1.67
C LEU A 162 3.66 -1.81 1.63
N TRP A 163 3.75 -0.73 2.41
CA TRP A 163 4.97 0.08 2.49
C TRP A 163 6.15 -0.65 3.12
N ASN A 164 5.92 -1.53 4.11
CA ASN A 164 6.99 -2.36 4.68
C ASN A 164 7.52 -3.35 3.65
N ILE A 165 6.61 -4.00 2.91
CA ILE A 165 6.94 -4.99 1.88
C ILE A 165 7.73 -4.32 0.74
N LEU A 166 7.24 -3.19 0.22
CA LEU A 166 7.90 -2.45 -0.85
C LEU A 166 9.26 -1.90 -0.41
N SER A 167 9.35 -1.37 0.82
CA SER A 167 10.61 -0.91 1.40
C SER A 167 11.62 -2.05 1.52
N ALA A 168 11.22 -3.22 2.03
CA ALA A 168 12.08 -4.40 2.14
C ALA A 168 12.54 -4.91 0.76
N ALA A 169 11.74 -4.71 -0.28
CA ALA A 169 12.10 -4.99 -1.67
C ALA A 169 12.97 -3.89 -2.33
N GLY A 170 13.47 -2.92 -1.56
CA GLY A 170 14.33 -1.83 -2.05
C GLY A 170 13.59 -0.76 -2.87
N ARG A 171 12.25 -0.72 -2.84
CA ARG A 171 11.47 0.31 -3.54
C ARG A 171 11.33 1.56 -2.68
N SER A 172 11.34 2.72 -3.34
CA SER A 172 11.06 4.01 -2.69
C SER A 172 9.56 4.16 -2.45
N VAL A 173 9.14 4.53 -1.23
CA VAL A 173 7.73 4.64 -0.84
C VAL A 173 7.46 5.95 -0.09
N GLY A 174 6.35 6.61 -0.43
CA GLY A 174 5.80 7.75 0.31
C GLY A 174 4.48 7.37 0.97
N VAL A 175 4.29 7.71 2.25
CA VAL A 175 3.04 7.53 2.98
C VAL A 175 2.69 8.83 3.69
N VAL A 176 1.47 9.33 3.55
CA VAL A 176 1.02 10.58 4.19
C VAL A 176 -0.38 10.36 4.75
N ASN A 177 -0.57 10.70 6.02
CA ASN A 177 -1.86 10.66 6.72
C ASN A 177 -2.63 9.33 6.58
N TRP A 178 -1.91 8.20 6.54
CA TRP A 178 -2.56 6.90 6.54
C TRP A 178 -2.85 6.48 7.98
N TRP A 179 -4.05 5.96 8.25
CA TRP A 179 -4.45 5.59 9.61
C TRP A 179 -3.51 4.59 10.27
N THR A 180 -3.20 4.83 11.56
CA THR A 180 -2.34 3.97 12.37
C THR A 180 -0.91 3.92 11.82
N THR A 181 -0.37 5.09 11.48
CA THR A 181 1.04 5.25 11.06
C THR A 181 1.89 6.00 12.06
N TYR A 182 1.32 6.47 13.18
CA TYR A 182 2.09 6.93 14.32
C TYR A 182 2.46 5.80 15.29
N PRO A 183 3.70 5.73 15.80
CA PRO A 183 4.86 6.50 15.35
C PRO A 183 5.27 6.13 13.91
N PRO A 184 5.81 7.09 13.13
CA PRO A 184 6.19 6.87 11.74
C PRO A 184 7.20 5.72 11.64
N GLU A 185 6.94 4.79 10.73
CA GLU A 185 7.76 3.61 10.53
C GLU A 185 9.00 3.92 9.68
N LYS A 186 10.08 3.19 9.96
CA LYS A 186 11.31 3.29 9.18
C LYS A 186 11.15 2.58 7.84
N ILE A 187 10.89 3.34 6.79
CA ILE A 187 10.78 2.86 5.41
C ILE A 187 11.84 3.48 4.51
N ASN A 188 12.09 2.86 3.36
CA ASN A 188 12.89 3.40 2.27
C ASN A 188 12.13 4.52 1.55
N GLY A 189 12.11 5.71 2.14
CA GLY A 189 11.38 6.85 1.63
C GLY A 189 10.87 7.74 2.76
N VAL A 190 9.64 8.24 2.65
CA VAL A 190 9.08 9.24 3.56
C VAL A 190 7.74 8.80 4.11
N MET A 191 7.55 8.92 5.42
CA MET A 191 6.27 8.71 6.08
C MET A 191 5.92 9.95 6.91
N VAL A 192 4.80 10.60 6.58
CA VAL A 192 4.17 11.63 7.41
C VAL A 192 2.98 10.97 8.10
N SER A 193 3.11 10.74 9.41
CA SER A 193 2.12 9.97 10.17
C SER A 193 0.75 10.66 10.26
N ASP A 194 -0.29 9.89 10.56
CA ASP A 194 -1.63 10.41 10.86
C ASP A 194 -1.66 11.37 12.07
N HIS A 195 -0.70 11.24 12.98
CA HIS A 195 -0.58 12.16 14.12
C HIS A 195 0.03 13.53 13.75
N PHE A 196 0.50 13.71 12.52
CA PHE A 196 0.98 14.99 12.02
C PHE A 196 -0.14 16.04 11.90
N PHE A 197 -1.42 15.61 11.89
CA PHE A 197 -2.60 16.46 11.78
C PHE A 197 -3.33 16.54 13.14
N PRO A 198 -3.03 17.54 13.99
CA PRO A 198 -3.43 17.54 15.39
C PRO A 198 -4.95 17.65 15.62
N GLU A 199 -5.68 18.31 14.72
CA GLU A 199 -7.14 18.47 14.81
C GLU A 199 -7.85 17.11 14.69
N GLN A 200 -7.38 16.27 13.75
CA GLN A 200 -7.88 14.91 13.56
C GLN A 200 -7.68 14.09 14.83
N ILE A 201 -6.48 14.14 15.43
CA ILE A 201 -6.18 13.37 16.65
C ILE A 201 -6.96 13.90 17.86
N SER A 202 -7.09 15.23 18.00
CA SER A 202 -7.87 15.86 19.07
C SER A 202 -9.34 15.42 19.03
N MET A 203 -9.94 15.44 17.84
CA MET A 203 -11.31 14.98 17.62
C MET A 203 -11.50 13.52 18.05
N ILE A 204 -10.60 12.63 17.66
CA ILE A 204 -10.67 11.20 18.00
C ILE A 204 -10.51 10.98 19.50
N LYS A 205 -9.51 11.62 20.12
CA LYS A 205 -9.29 11.54 21.58
C LYS A 205 -10.51 11.99 22.35
N LYS A 206 -11.13 13.10 21.94
CA LYS A 206 -12.37 13.60 22.54
C LYS A 206 -13.52 12.60 22.35
N THR A 207 -13.67 12.04 21.16
CA THR A 207 -14.74 11.09 20.83
C THR A 207 -14.62 9.79 21.61
N PHE A 208 -13.41 9.25 21.74
CA PHE A 208 -13.17 7.94 22.35
C PHE A 208 -12.66 7.99 23.79
N LYS A 209 -12.47 9.19 24.35
CA LYS A 209 -11.89 9.42 25.69
C LYS A 209 -10.53 8.73 25.82
N ALA A 210 -9.69 8.86 24.80
CA ALA A 210 -8.37 8.23 24.75
C ALA A 210 -7.28 9.21 25.21
N ASN A 211 -6.51 8.84 26.23
CA ASN A 211 -5.72 9.79 27.02
C ASN A 211 -4.21 9.80 26.75
N ARG A 212 -3.71 9.15 25.69
CA ARG A 212 -2.26 9.10 25.42
C ARG A 212 -1.77 10.23 24.52
N VAL A 213 -0.69 10.90 24.92
CA VAL A 213 -0.02 11.98 24.16
C VAL A 213 1.00 11.39 23.17
N SER A 214 1.07 11.98 21.97
CA SER A 214 2.06 11.66 20.93
C SER A 214 3.38 12.37 21.29
N ASN A 215 4.34 11.67 21.90
CA ASN A 215 5.57 12.28 22.43
C ASN A 215 6.82 12.04 21.56
N GLY A 216 6.63 11.62 20.31
CA GLY A 216 7.71 11.17 19.42
C GLY A 216 7.61 11.82 18.05
N ALA A 217 8.59 11.52 17.19
CA ALA A 217 8.63 12.00 15.82
C ALA A 217 7.29 11.77 15.09
N LEU A 218 6.89 12.73 14.25
CA LEU A 218 5.66 12.65 13.45
C LEU A 218 5.96 12.31 11.98
N VAL A 219 7.22 12.43 11.57
CA VAL A 219 7.70 12.16 10.21
C VAL A 219 8.94 11.27 10.24
N HIS A 220 9.05 10.34 9.30
CA HIS A 220 10.28 9.59 9.00
C HIS A 220 10.74 9.87 7.56
N PRO A 221 12.04 10.11 7.31
CA PRO A 221 13.03 10.47 8.33
C PRO A 221 12.70 11.85 8.91
N GLU A 222 13.14 12.13 10.14
CA GLU A 222 12.84 13.38 10.85
C GLU A 222 13.31 14.64 10.10
N SER A 223 14.32 14.51 9.23
CA SER A 223 14.79 15.60 8.35
C SER A 223 13.72 16.14 7.39
N TRP A 224 12.63 15.41 7.16
CA TRP A 224 11.50 15.87 6.36
C TRP A 224 10.48 16.71 7.13
N GLN A 225 10.57 16.77 8.47
CA GLN A 225 9.64 17.51 9.32
C GLN A 225 9.48 18.98 8.88
N PRO A 226 10.54 19.79 8.69
CA PRO A 226 10.38 21.20 8.31
C PRO A 226 9.70 21.37 6.94
N ARG A 227 9.96 20.44 6.01
CA ARG A 227 9.35 20.45 4.68
C ARG A 227 7.87 20.09 4.73
N ALA A 228 7.49 19.13 5.58
CA ALA A 228 6.10 18.76 5.78
C ALA A 228 5.30 19.90 6.43
N GLU A 229 5.87 20.57 7.43
CA GLU A 229 5.26 21.71 8.12
C GLU A 229 5.06 22.91 7.19
N ALA A 230 6.08 23.24 6.39
CA ALA A 230 5.97 24.31 5.40
C ALA A 230 4.83 24.05 4.38
N ARG A 231 4.53 22.78 4.08
CA ARG A 231 3.43 22.41 3.17
C ARG A 231 2.05 22.47 3.82
N LEU A 232 1.94 22.33 5.14
CA LEU A 232 0.66 22.56 5.83
C LEU A 232 0.30 24.05 5.89
N LEU A 233 1.30 24.92 6.00
CA LEU A 233 1.11 26.36 6.03
C LEU A 233 0.78 26.94 4.65
N ASP A 234 1.19 26.24 3.58
CA ASP A 234 0.88 26.57 2.20
C ASP A 234 -0.55 26.12 1.84
N LEU A 235 -1.53 26.96 2.18
CA LEU A 235 -2.94 26.75 1.88
C LEU A 235 -3.32 27.13 0.44
N THR A 236 -2.33 27.34 -0.43
CA THR A 236 -2.59 27.65 -1.84
C THR A 236 -3.31 26.46 -2.49
N PRO A 237 -4.54 26.64 -3.00
CA PRO A 237 -5.25 25.56 -3.67
C PRO A 237 -4.46 25.06 -4.87
N VAL A 238 -4.26 23.74 -4.97
CA VAL A 238 -3.59 23.12 -6.13
C VAL A 238 -4.40 23.30 -7.41
N THR A 239 -5.73 23.41 -7.26
CA THR A 239 -6.67 23.72 -8.33
C THR A 239 -7.67 24.73 -7.83
N ASP A 240 -8.25 25.52 -8.73
CA ASP A 240 -9.49 26.22 -8.40
C ASP A 240 -10.57 25.17 -8.15
N PHE A 241 -11.16 25.16 -6.94
CA PHE A 241 -12.25 24.27 -6.61
C PHE A 241 -13.31 25.03 -5.84
N ARG A 242 -14.56 24.85 -6.28
CA ARG A 242 -15.71 25.28 -5.50
C ARG A 242 -15.93 24.26 -4.40
N ASP A 243 -15.76 24.69 -3.16
CA ASP A 243 -16.15 23.90 -2.00
C ASP A 243 -17.69 23.79 -1.95
N LEU A 244 -18.20 22.61 -2.33
CA LEU A 244 -19.63 22.30 -2.37
C LEU A 244 -20.23 22.13 -0.96
N PHE A 245 -19.38 22.01 0.06
CA PHE A 245 -19.76 21.77 1.45
C PHE A 245 -19.49 22.98 2.34
N ARG A 246 -18.93 24.07 1.79
CA ARG A 246 -18.67 25.30 2.55
C ARG A 246 -19.97 25.81 3.17
N GLY A 247 -19.99 25.91 4.50
CA GLY A 247 -21.16 26.36 5.26
C GLY A 247 -22.26 25.30 5.43
N ASN A 248 -22.00 24.04 5.05
CA ASN A 248 -22.88 22.92 5.36
C ASN A 248 -22.40 22.21 6.63
N ASP A 249 -22.97 22.57 7.77
CA ASP A 249 -22.73 22.00 9.10
C ASP A 249 -23.82 21.01 9.53
N ALA A 250 -24.82 20.76 8.68
CA ALA A 250 -25.90 19.84 8.98
C ALA A 250 -25.43 18.39 8.90
N LEU A 251 -25.52 17.67 10.03
CA LEU A 251 -25.40 16.22 10.01
C LEU A 251 -26.58 15.63 9.22
N PRO A 252 -26.37 14.60 8.39
CA PRO A 252 -27.49 13.88 7.78
C PRO A 252 -28.45 13.38 8.85
N HIS A 253 -29.76 13.47 8.62
CA HIS A 253 -30.80 13.13 9.61
C HIS A 253 -30.72 11.68 10.15
N TRP A 254 -30.05 10.79 9.42
CA TRP A 254 -29.82 9.39 9.80
C TRP A 254 -28.55 9.19 10.64
N VAL A 255 -27.74 10.23 10.86
CA VAL A 255 -26.55 10.20 11.72
C VAL A 255 -26.97 10.58 13.15
N SER A 256 -26.85 9.62 14.07
CA SER A 256 -27.04 9.83 15.50
C SER A 256 -25.69 9.85 16.21
N LEU A 257 -25.32 11.00 16.78
CA LEU A 257 -24.09 11.16 17.57
C LEU A 257 -24.01 10.18 18.76
N PRO A 258 -25.10 9.96 19.55
CA PRO A 258 -25.09 8.92 20.58
C PRO A 258 -24.82 7.52 20.02
N THR A 259 -25.45 7.15 18.92
CA THR A 259 -25.26 5.84 18.29
C THR A 259 -23.85 5.65 17.75
N LEU A 260 -23.26 6.70 17.18
CA LEU A 260 -21.85 6.69 16.75
C LEU A 260 -20.92 6.36 17.91
N SER A 261 -21.13 6.95 19.09
CA SER A 261 -20.27 6.69 20.25
C SER A 261 -20.40 5.26 20.82
N GLN A 262 -21.60 4.66 20.75
CA GLN A 262 -21.87 3.30 21.23
C GLN A 262 -21.21 2.21 20.38
N GLN A 263 -20.94 2.48 19.10
CA GLN A 263 -20.26 1.50 18.24
C GLN A 263 -18.86 1.13 18.78
N TYR A 264 -18.24 2.00 19.58
CA TYR A 264 -16.84 1.85 19.99
C TYR A 264 -16.66 1.57 21.50
N THR A 265 -17.76 1.24 22.19
CA THR A 265 -17.79 0.73 23.57
C THR A 265 -17.92 -0.78 23.58
#